data_AF-E5CG86-F1
#
_entry.id   AF-E5CG86-F1
#
_cell.length_a   1.000
_cell.length_b   1.000
_cell.length_c   1.000
_cell.angle_alpha   90.00
_cell.angle_beta   90.00
_cell.angle_gamma   90.00
#
_symmetry.space_group_name_H-M   'P 1'
#
loop_
_entity.id
_entity.type
_entity.pdbx_description
1 polymer ?
#
loop_
_entity_poly.entity_id
_entity_poly.type
_entity_poly.pdbx_seq_one_letter_code
_entity_poly.pdbx_strand_id
1 'polypeptide(L)' 'MNSVQTQTFSIRGNDDAMAYIDFCDGDLCVSVVVDGKQADFHFEPVTLKMFAYAYKLHCEELKKEE' A
#
# COMPACT_ATOMS: atom_id res chain seq x y z
N MET A 1 -8.82 -21.38 -1.04
CA MET A 1 -8.54 -20.69 -2.31
C MET A 1 -7.11 -20.21 -2.23
N ASN A 2 -6.27 -20.52 -3.22
CA ASN A 2 -4.88 -20.09 -3.23
C ASN A 2 -4.86 -18.62 -3.66
N SER A 3 -4.74 -17.69 -2.70
CA SER A 3 -4.52 -16.28 -3.02
C SER A 3 -3.14 -16.13 -3.63
N VAL A 4 -3.05 -15.44 -4.77
CA VAL A 4 -1.77 -15.18 -5.43
C VAL A 4 -1.20 -13.89 -4.86
N GLN A 5 -0.32 -14.02 -3.87
CA GLN A 5 0.46 -12.90 -3.35
C GLN A 5 1.66 -12.69 -4.27
N THR A 6 1.72 -11.52 -4.91
CA THR A 6 2.74 -11.26 -5.94
C THR A 6 4.02 -10.69 -5.35
N GLN A 7 3.91 -9.72 -4.42
CA GLN A 7 5.06 -9.10 -3.78
C GLN A 7 4.64 -8.43 -2.47
N THR A 8 5.46 -8.60 -1.42
CA THR A 8 5.29 -7.96 -0.11
C THR A 8 6.42 -6.98 0.13
N PHE A 9 6.09 -5.71 0.36
CA PHE A 9 6.99 -4.68 0.84
C PHE A 9 6.77 -4.51 2.33
N SER A 10 7.84 -4.24 3.09
CA SER A 10 7.73 -3.95 4.52
C SER A 10 8.39 -2.62 4.85
N ILE A 11 7.75 -1.87 5.74
CA ILE A 11 8.23 -0.62 6.30
C ILE A 11 8.39 -0.87 7.79
N ARG A 12 9.62 -0.70 8.30
CA ARG A 12 9.89 -0.73 9.74
C ARG A 12 9.69 0.67 10.32
N GLY A 13 8.78 0.79 11.28
CA GLY A 13 8.59 1.96 12.12
C GLY A 13 9.44 1.90 13.39
N ASN A 14 9.21 2.86 14.28
CA ASN A 14 9.75 2.84 15.64
C ASN A 14 8.96 1.84 16.51
N ASP A 15 9.51 1.48 17.67
CA ASP A 15 8.83 0.68 18.70
C ASP A 15 8.25 -0.65 18.17
N ASP A 16 9.06 -1.39 17.41
CA ASP A 16 8.69 -2.67 16.78
C ASP A 16 7.44 -2.63 15.88
N ALA A 17 7.02 -1.44 15.45
CA ALA A 17 5.96 -1.30 14.47
C ALA A 17 6.43 -1.73 13.07
N MET A 18 5.61 -2.52 12.39
CA MET A 18 5.84 -2.97 11.02
C MET A 18 4.59 -2.74 10.19
N ALA A 19 4.72 -2.14 9.01
CA ALA A 19 3.67 -2.14 8.00
C ALA A 19 4.10 -3.04 6.84
N TYR A 20 3.22 -3.95 6.46
CA TYR A 20 3.36 -4.83 5.31
C TYR A 20 2.39 -4.35 4.23
N ILE A 21 2.88 -4.20 3.02
CA ILE A 21 2.10 -3.76 1.86
C ILE A 21 2.26 -4.84 0.81
N ASP A 22 1.18 -5.47 0.40
CA ASP A 22 1.23 -6.52 -0.60
C ASP A 22 0.06 -6.47 -1.58
N PHE A 23 0.28 -7.03 -2.76
CA PHE A 23 -0.78 -7.22 -3.74
C PHE A 23 -1.28 -8.65 -3.67
N CYS A 24 -2.51 -8.81 -3.18
CA CYS A 24 -3.20 -10.07 -3.00
C CYS A 24 -4.41 -10.10 -3.93
N ASP A 25 -4.44 -11.05 -4.88
CA ASP A 25 -5.53 -11.22 -5.85
C ASP A 25 -5.89 -9.95 -6.65
N GLY A 26 -4.91 -9.06 -6.86
CA GLY A 26 -5.06 -7.82 -7.62
C GLY A 26 -5.45 -6.60 -6.78
N ASP A 27 -5.74 -6.79 -5.49
CA ASP A 27 -6.00 -5.73 -4.55
C ASP A 27 -4.75 -5.39 -3.73
N LEU A 28 -4.62 -4.12 -3.34
CA LEU A 28 -3.57 -3.67 -2.42
C LEU A 28 -4.04 -3.89 -0.99
N CYS A 29 -3.32 -4.75 -0.28
CA CYS A 29 -3.50 -5.05 1.14
C CYS A 29 -2.43 -4.35 1.96
N VAL A 30 -2.81 -3.86 3.14
CA VAL A 30 -1.87 -3.31 4.11
C VAL A 30 -2.13 -3.95 5.46
N SER A 31 -1.13 -4.59 6.03
CA SER A 31 -1.18 -5.14 7.39
C SER A 31 -0.25 -4.34 8.30
N VAL A 32 -0.76 -3.82 9.40
CA VAL A 32 0.04 -3.09 10.39
C VAL A 32 0.18 -3.93 11.64
N VAL A 33 1.41 -4.17 12.07
CA VAL A 33 1.74 -4.90 13.30
C VAL A 33 2.38 -3.93 14.28
N VAL A 34 1.82 -3.80 15.48
CA VAL A 34 2.39 -3.02 16.60
C VAL A 34 2.30 -3.86 17.86
N ASP A 35 3.42 -4.00 18.59
CA ASP A 35 3.50 -4.84 19.80
C ASP A 35 2.96 -6.27 19.56
N GLY A 36 3.22 -6.84 18.38
CA GLY A 36 2.72 -8.16 17.97
C GLY A 36 1.22 -8.25 17.66
N LYS A 37 0.47 -7.14 17.70
CA LYS A 37 -0.94 -7.07 17.31
C LYS A 37 -1.07 -6.62 15.86
N GLN A 38 -1.80 -7.37 15.06
CA GLN A 38 -2.01 -7.11 13.64
C GLN A 38 -3.37 -6.46 13.38
N ALA A 39 -3.39 -5.46 12.50
CA ALA A 39 -4.60 -4.86 11.93
C ALA A 39 -4.47 -4.83 10.41
N ASP A 40 -5.45 -5.40 9.73
CA ASP A 40 -5.47 -5.53 8.27
C ASP A 40 -6.39 -4.51 7.64
N PHE A 41 -5.91 -3.90 6.56
CA PHE A 41 -6.60 -2.89 5.78
C PHE A 41 -6.62 -3.33 4.32
N HIS A 42 -7.76 -3.10 3.69
CA HIS A 42 -7.93 -3.31 2.26
C HIS A 42 -8.43 -2.00 1.65
N PHE A 43 -7.87 -1.64 0.51
CA PHE A 43 -8.40 -0.53 -0.26
C PHE A 43 -9.47 -1.03 -1.21
N GLU A 44 -10.60 -0.33 -1.25
CA GLU A 44 -11.54 -0.54 -2.33
C GLU A 44 -10.88 -0.22 -3.68
N PRO A 45 -11.19 -0.97 -4.76
CA PRO A 45 -10.59 -0.74 -6.07
C PRO A 45 -10.73 0.70 -6.59
N VAL A 46 -11.80 1.41 -6.22
CA VAL A 46 -12.01 2.82 -6.59
C VAL A 46 -10.98 3.74 -5.93
N THR A 47 -10.62 3.47 -4.67
CA THR A 47 -9.65 4.26 -3.92
C THR A 47 -8.25 4.10 -4.49
N LEU A 48 -7.87 2.89 -4.92
CA LEU A 48 -6.59 2.65 -5.58
C LEU A 48 -6.47 3.40 -6.91
N LYS A 49 -7.53 3.42 -7.71
CA LYS A 49 -7.57 4.20 -8.95
C LYS A 49 -7.41 5.70 -8.69
N MET A 50 -8.03 6.21 -7.62
CA MET A 50 -7.86 7.61 -7.22
C MET A 50 -6.41 7.92 -6.82
N PHE A 51 -5.75 7.07 -6.04
CA PHE A 51 -4.34 7.29 -5.69
C PHE A 51 -3.41 7.24 -6.91
N ALA A 52 -3.60 6.28 -7.81
CA ALA A 52 -2.81 6.19 -9.03
C ALA A 52 -2.98 7.45 -9.91
N TYR A 53 -4.21 7.96 -10.01
CA TYR A 53 -4.49 9.19 -10.73
C TYR A 53 -3.88 10.42 -10.07
N ALA A 54 -4.01 10.55 -8.73
CA ALA A 54 -3.43 11.66 -7.97
C ALA A 54 -1.89 11.68 -8.07
N TYR A 55 -1.24 10.51 -7.97
CA TYR A 55 0.22 10.41 -8.13
C TYR A 55 0.66 10.82 -9.54
N LYS A 56 -0.06 10.37 -10.58
CA LYS A 56 0.21 10.79 -11.96
C LYS A 56 0.14 12.32 -12.10
N LEU A 57 -0.93 12.94 -11.60
CA LEU A 57 -1.08 14.40 -11.64
C LEU A 57 0.08 15.10 -10.92
N HIS A 58 0.45 14.62 -9.72
CA HIS A 58 1.58 15.19 -8.97
C HIS A 58 2.89 15.13 -9.77
N CYS A 59 3.20 14.00 -10.41
CA CYS A 59 4.39 13.89 -11.25
C CYS A 59 4.33 14.76 -12.52
N GLU A 60 3.14 14.97 -13.09
CA GLU A 60 2.96 15.87 -14.23
C GLU A 60 3.18 17.33 -13.83
N GLU A 61 2.76 17.75 -12.63
CA GLU A 61 3.05 19.09 -12.11
C GLU A 61 4.54 19.28 -11.80
N LEU A 62 5.19 18.31 -11.14
CA LEU A 62 6.64 18.37 -10.88
C LEU A 62 7.46 18.57 -12.16
N LYS A 63 7.08 17.90 -13.26
CA LYS A 63 7.73 18.04 -14.57
C LYS A 63 7.51 19.38 -15.26
N LYS A 64 6.56 20.20 -14.82
CA LYS A 64 6.36 21.57 -15.33
C LYS A 64 7.26 22.58 -14.61
N GLU A 65 7.73 22.24 -13.42
CA GLU A 65 8.61 23.06 -12.61
C GLU A 65 10.11 22.80 -12.89
N GLU A 66 10.43 21.74 -13.63
CA GLU A 66 11.76 21.42 -14.20
C GLU A 66 11.99 22.07 -15.58
#